data_AF-A0A935PSX6-F1
#
_entry.id   AF-A0A935PSX6-F1
#
_cell.length_a   1.000
_cell.length_b   1.000
_cell.length_c   1.000
_cell.angle_alpha   90.00
_cell.angle_beta   90.00
_cell.angle_gamma   90.00
#
_symmetry.space_group_name_H-M   'P 1'
#
loop_
_entity.id
_entity.type
_entity.pdbx_description
1 polymer ?
#
loop_
_entity_poly.entity_id
_entity_poly.type
_entity_poly.pdbx_seq_one_letter_code
_entity_poly.pdbx_strand_id
1 'polypeptide(L)'
;MRLFELGARIRAAREAREMSQAALADAAGVSRVTISQLEGGWLRDLGYAKVEAIARCVGLTLAAITRPTRDPDLLAMAATTASVGFRTKLSTQELVEALMKGQAPSARRPHLRRLFEDSPAEFVRRFLVQMNRLGPPGRVRRGLARLAVELDLPSDRVNEWMNAV
;
A
#
# COMPACT_ATOMS: atom_id res chain seq x y z
N MET A 1 2.45 -7.79 -11.18
CA MET A 1 2.43 -7.69 -12.65
C MET A 1 1.40 -8.68 -13.18
N ARG A 2 0.60 -8.27 -14.16
CA ARG A 2 -0.37 -9.12 -14.90
C ARG A 2 0.24 -9.57 -16.23
N LEU A 3 -0.30 -10.63 -16.84
CA LEU A 3 0.26 -11.23 -18.07
C LEU A 3 0.32 -10.25 -19.26
N PHE A 4 -0.68 -9.38 -19.43
CA PHE A 4 -0.66 -8.37 -20.48
C PHE A 4 0.40 -7.28 -20.23
N GLU A 5 0.67 -6.93 -18.97
CA GLU A 5 1.72 -5.96 -18.60
C GLU A 5 3.11 -6.56 -18.90
N LEU A 6 3.25 -7.87 -18.68
CA LEU A 6 4.43 -8.63 -19.07
C LEU A 6 4.59 -8.68 -20.61
N GLY A 7 3.51 -8.94 -21.34
CA GLY A 7 3.52 -8.97 -22.80
C GLY A 7 3.96 -7.64 -23.43
N ALA A 8 3.50 -6.51 -22.89
CA ALA A 8 3.96 -5.19 -23.31
C ALA A 8 5.46 -4.96 -23.05
N ARG A 9 5.98 -5.44 -21.90
CA ARG A 9 7.42 -5.36 -21.60
C ARG A 9 8.26 -6.23 -22.53
N ILE A 10 7.78 -7.44 -22.84
CA ILE A 10 8.44 -8.35 -23.79
C ILE A 10 8.48 -7.71 -25.18
N ARG A 11 7.37 -7.13 -25.64
CA ARG A 11 7.30 -6.40 -26.92
C ARG A 11 8.34 -5.29 -26.99
N ALA A 12 8.40 -4.43 -25.97
CA ALA A 12 9.37 -3.33 -25.92
C ALA A 12 10.82 -3.84 -25.95
N ALA A 13 11.13 -4.90 -25.20
CA ALA A 13 12.46 -5.50 -25.17
C ALA A 13 12.82 -6.20 -26.49
N ARG A 14 11.83 -6.78 -27.18
CA ARG A 14 11.98 -7.37 -28.52
C ARG A 14 12.27 -6.30 -29.58
N GLU A 15 11.49 -5.22 -29.59
CA GLU A 15 11.63 -4.10 -30.54
C GLU A 15 12.96 -3.36 -30.34
N ALA A 16 13.40 -3.17 -29.10
CA ALA A 16 14.72 -2.59 -28.80
C ALA A 16 15.91 -3.45 -29.30
N ARG A 17 15.65 -4.72 -29.65
CA ARG A 17 16.63 -5.65 -30.23
C ARG A 17 16.40 -5.90 -31.72
N GLU A 18 15.46 -5.16 -32.34
CA GLU A 18 15.09 -5.31 -33.75
C GLU A 18 14.64 -6.74 -34.12
N MET A 19 14.19 -7.52 -33.13
CA MET A 19 13.74 -8.90 -33.35
C MET A 19 12.30 -8.90 -33.88
N SER A 20 12.01 -9.73 -34.88
CA SER A 20 10.62 -9.98 -35.30
C SER A 20 9.90 -10.89 -34.29
N GLN A 21 8.55 -10.87 -34.28
CA GLN A 21 7.78 -11.81 -33.46
C GLN A 21 8.03 -13.27 -33.83
N ALA A 22 8.29 -13.56 -35.12
CA ALA A 22 8.62 -14.89 -35.58
C ALA A 22 9.99 -15.33 -35.05
N ALA A 23 11.00 -14.46 -35.13
CA ALA A 23 12.33 -14.74 -34.59
C ALA A 23 12.30 -15.00 -33.07
N LEU A 24 11.51 -14.22 -32.32
CA LEU A 24 11.32 -14.48 -30.89
C LEU A 24 10.60 -15.81 -30.63
N ALA A 25 9.58 -16.13 -31.42
CA ALA A 25 8.83 -17.37 -31.28
C ALA A 25 9.73 -18.60 -31.50
N ASP A 26 10.53 -18.57 -32.57
CA ASP A 26 11.48 -19.64 -32.92
C ASP A 26 12.55 -19.80 -31.84
N ALA A 27 13.14 -18.70 -31.38
CA ALA A 27 14.16 -18.71 -30.32
C ALA A 27 13.61 -19.22 -28.98
N ALA A 28 12.35 -18.92 -28.65
CA ALA A 28 11.72 -19.32 -27.41
C ALA A 28 11.01 -20.69 -27.48
N GLY A 29 10.98 -21.35 -28.64
CA GLY A 29 10.31 -22.64 -28.83
C GLY A 29 8.79 -22.56 -28.66
N VAL A 30 8.17 -21.46 -29.08
CA VAL A 30 6.71 -21.25 -29.03
C VAL A 30 6.15 -20.87 -30.40
N SER A 31 4.83 -20.89 -30.56
CA SER A 31 4.22 -20.45 -31.82
C SER A 31 4.27 -18.93 -31.95
N ARG A 32 4.40 -18.42 -33.19
CA ARG A 32 4.24 -16.98 -33.49
C ARG A 32 2.91 -16.42 -32.96
N VAL A 33 1.84 -17.22 -33.02
CA VAL A 33 0.51 -16.85 -32.49
C VAL A 33 0.57 -16.59 -30.98
N THR A 34 1.33 -17.41 -30.23
CA THR A 34 1.54 -17.21 -28.79
C THR A 34 2.23 -15.87 -28.51
N ILE A 35 3.30 -15.53 -29.25
CA ILE A 35 3.98 -14.23 -29.10
C ILE A 35 3.03 -13.08 -29.44
N SER A 36 2.29 -13.17 -30.55
CA SER A 36 1.34 -12.13 -30.94
C SER A 36 0.23 -11.90 -29.90
N GLN A 37 -0.36 -12.99 -29.37
CA GLN A 37 -1.39 -12.89 -28.32
C GLN A 37 -0.83 -12.36 -27.00
N LEU A 38 0.40 -12.76 -26.63
CA LEU A 38 1.09 -12.28 -25.43
C LEU A 38 1.34 -10.77 -25.54
N GLU A 39 2.00 -10.33 -26.62
CA GLU A 39 2.33 -8.92 -26.85
C GLU A 39 1.08 -8.04 -27.07
N GLY A 40 0.00 -8.64 -27.60
CA GLY A 40 -1.29 -7.98 -27.77
C GLY A 40 -2.16 -7.95 -26.50
N GLY A 41 -1.78 -8.68 -25.44
CA GLY A 41 -2.50 -8.69 -24.17
C GLY A 41 -3.77 -9.55 -24.12
N TRP A 42 -4.02 -10.40 -25.12
CA TRP A 42 -5.20 -11.27 -25.22
C TRP A 42 -4.93 -12.72 -24.78
N LEU A 43 -3.67 -13.07 -24.55
CA LEU A 43 -3.29 -14.38 -24.03
C LEU A 43 -3.78 -14.53 -22.58
N ARG A 44 -4.63 -15.55 -22.34
CA ARG A 44 -5.22 -15.79 -21.02
C ARG A 44 -4.24 -16.41 -20.04
N ASP A 45 -3.42 -17.33 -20.52
CA ASP A 45 -2.47 -18.07 -19.71
C ASP A 45 -1.25 -18.49 -20.55
N LEU A 46 -0.12 -18.65 -19.87
CA LEU A 46 1.12 -19.18 -20.43
C LEU A 46 1.93 -19.83 -19.32
N GLY A 47 2.25 -21.12 -19.48
CA GLY A 47 3.05 -21.85 -18.51
C GLY A 47 4.40 -21.18 -18.24
N TYR A 48 4.84 -21.21 -16.97
CA TYR A 48 6.04 -20.52 -16.49
C TYR A 48 7.29 -20.78 -17.36
N ALA A 49 7.54 -22.03 -17.76
CA ALA A 49 8.70 -22.38 -18.58
C ALA A 49 8.74 -21.61 -19.92
N LYS A 50 7.58 -21.39 -20.55
CA LYS A 50 7.47 -20.60 -21.79
C LYS A 50 7.67 -19.12 -21.51
N VAL A 51 7.11 -18.61 -20.41
CA VAL A 51 7.32 -17.21 -19.99
C VAL A 51 8.80 -16.93 -19.76
N GLU A 52 9.48 -17.82 -19.05
CA GLU A 52 10.92 -17.71 -18.78
C GLU A 52 11.76 -17.80 -20.06
N ALA A 53 11.44 -18.74 -20.96
CA ALA A 53 12.13 -18.86 -22.25
C ALA A 53 12.02 -17.59 -23.09
N ILE A 54 10.80 -17.05 -23.24
CA ILE A 54 10.55 -15.80 -23.98
C ILE A 54 11.31 -14.64 -23.34
N ALA A 55 11.21 -14.47 -22.01
CA ALA A 55 11.90 -13.40 -21.29
C ALA A 55 13.42 -13.47 -21.51
N ARG A 56 14.01 -14.67 -21.43
CA ARG A 56 15.44 -14.89 -21.65
C ARG A 56 15.88 -14.48 -23.06
N CYS A 57 15.10 -14.82 -24.09
CA CYS A 57 15.39 -14.46 -25.48
C CYS A 57 15.44 -12.94 -25.72
N VAL A 58 14.66 -12.17 -24.95
CA VAL A 58 14.67 -10.69 -25.02
C VAL A 58 15.55 -10.05 -23.95
N GLY A 59 16.40 -10.83 -23.27
CA GLY A 59 17.34 -10.34 -22.25
C GLY A 59 16.68 -9.82 -20.97
N LEU A 60 15.52 -10.36 -20.61
CA LEU A 60 14.82 -10.09 -19.36
C LEU A 60 14.97 -11.28 -18.40
N THR A 61 14.89 -10.97 -17.11
CA THR A 61 14.86 -11.97 -16.03
C THR A 61 13.59 -11.82 -15.22
N LEU A 62 12.97 -12.93 -14.83
CA LEU A 62 11.83 -12.94 -13.92
C LEU A 62 12.35 -12.92 -12.48
N ALA A 63 11.91 -11.94 -11.69
CA ALA A 63 12.22 -11.84 -10.28
C ALA A 63 10.95 -11.90 -9.45
N ALA A 64 10.95 -12.73 -8.40
CA ALA A 64 9.96 -12.67 -7.36
C ALA A 64 10.32 -11.51 -6.42
N ILE A 65 9.47 -10.49 -6.39
CA ILE A 65 9.57 -9.40 -5.43
C ILE A 65 8.39 -9.47 -4.47
N THR A 66 8.59 -9.05 -3.23
CA THR A 66 7.50 -8.88 -2.28
C THR A 66 6.48 -7.95 -2.92
N ARG A 67 5.24 -8.43 -3.10
CA ARG A 67 4.14 -7.56 -3.55
C ARG A 67 3.99 -6.48 -2.48
N PRO A 68 4.11 -5.19 -2.80
CA PRO A 68 3.71 -4.16 -1.85
C PRO A 68 2.24 -4.43 -1.56
N THR A 69 1.92 -4.76 -0.30
CA THR A 69 0.53 -4.76 0.14
C THR A 69 -0.02 -3.40 -0.23
N ARG A 70 -1.21 -3.31 -0.83
CA ARG A 70 -1.94 -2.04 -0.77
C ARG A 70 -1.95 -1.69 0.70
N ASP A 71 -1.29 -0.60 1.08
CA ASP A 71 -1.25 -0.20 2.48
C ASP A 71 -2.70 -0.21 2.96
N PRO A 72 -3.05 -1.00 4.00
CA PRO A 72 -4.39 -1.00 4.52
C PRO A 72 -4.78 0.45 4.83
N ASP A 73 -6.06 0.79 4.62
CA ASP A 73 -6.57 2.11 4.97
C ASP A 73 -6.66 2.20 6.50
N LEU A 74 -5.51 2.43 7.15
CA LEU A 74 -5.40 2.43 8.61
C LEU A 74 -6.17 3.61 9.19
N LEU A 75 -6.39 4.69 8.43
CA LEU A 75 -7.27 5.77 8.83
C LEU A 75 -8.73 5.31 8.93
N ALA A 76 -9.25 4.64 7.91
CA ALA A 76 -10.61 4.08 7.96
C ALA A 76 -10.76 3.01 9.04
N MET A 77 -9.73 2.17 9.23
CA MET A 77 -9.71 1.18 10.31
C MET A 77 -9.68 1.85 11.68
N ALA A 78 -8.84 2.86 11.89
CA ALA A 78 -8.74 3.59 13.16
C ALA A 78 -10.05 4.29 13.50
N ALA A 79 -10.70 4.96 12.53
CA ALA A 79 -12.01 5.57 12.72
C ALA A 79 -13.08 4.52 13.10
N THR A 80 -13.01 3.34 12.48
CA THR A 80 -13.91 2.21 12.81
C THR A 80 -13.67 1.68 14.22
N THR A 81 -12.41 1.40 14.58
CA THR A 81 -12.01 0.93 15.92
C THR A 81 -12.42 1.92 17.00
N ALA A 82 -12.17 3.21 16.79
CA ALA A 82 -12.57 4.30 17.68
C ALA A 82 -14.09 4.38 17.89
N SER A 83 -14.88 3.89 16.93
CA SER A 83 -16.35 3.94 16.94
C SER A 83 -17.02 2.72 17.54
N VAL A 84 -16.28 1.63 17.79
CA VAL A 84 -16.85 0.42 18.41
C VAL A 84 -17.51 0.81 19.74
N GLY A 85 -18.72 0.31 19.99
CA GLY A 85 -19.47 0.58 21.23
C GLY A 85 -20.10 1.97 21.37
N PHE A 86 -19.94 2.87 20.39
CA PHE A 86 -20.59 4.18 20.39
C PHE A 86 -21.77 4.26 19.42
N ARG A 87 -22.85 4.95 19.81
CA ARG A 87 -24.02 5.15 18.94
C ARG A 87 -23.71 6.05 17.74
N THR A 88 -22.84 7.03 17.93
CA THR A 88 -22.39 7.93 16.87
C THR A 88 -20.98 7.54 16.44
N LYS A 89 -20.72 7.54 15.13
CA LYS A 89 -19.42 7.14 14.57
C LYS A 89 -18.47 8.33 14.51
N LEU A 90 -17.19 8.07 14.77
CA LEU A 90 -16.09 8.96 14.41
C LEU A 90 -15.82 8.80 12.91
N SER A 91 -15.89 9.89 12.16
CA SER A 91 -15.50 9.91 10.75
C SER A 91 -13.98 9.99 10.59
N THR A 92 -13.49 9.59 9.41
CA THR A 92 -12.07 9.74 9.05
C THR A 92 -11.64 11.21 9.07
N GLN A 93 -12.49 12.12 8.59
CA GLN A 93 -12.20 13.55 8.63
C GLN A 93 -12.06 14.09 10.05
N GLU A 94 -12.99 13.76 10.97
CA GLU A 94 -12.90 14.17 12.38
C GLU A 94 -11.62 13.64 13.03
N LEU A 95 -11.21 12.41 12.72
CA LEU A 95 -9.96 11.82 13.23
C LEU A 95 -8.72 12.54 12.68
N VAL A 96 -8.68 12.84 11.38
CA VAL A 96 -7.59 13.61 10.76
C VAL A 96 -7.50 15.00 11.37
N GLU A 97 -8.62 15.71 11.46
CA GLU A 97 -8.66 17.05 12.02
C GLU A 97 -8.20 17.07 13.47
N ALA A 98 -8.66 16.11 14.28
CA ALA A 98 -8.24 16.00 15.66
C ALA A 98 -6.73 15.80 15.79
N LEU A 99 -6.16 14.90 14.97
CA LEU A 99 -4.73 14.61 14.96
C LEU A 99 -3.91 15.79 14.41
N MET A 100 -4.41 16.55 13.45
CA MET A 100 -3.68 17.69 12.87
C MET A 100 -3.75 18.94 13.74
N LYS A 101 -4.90 19.20 14.38
CA LYS A 101 -5.10 20.33 15.31
C LYS A 101 -4.52 20.02 16.69
N GLY A 102 -4.39 18.73 17.01
CA GLY A 102 -4.05 18.25 18.34
C GLY A 102 -5.20 18.49 19.33
N GLN A 103 -6.44 18.46 18.85
CA GLN A 103 -7.63 18.80 19.62
C GLN A 103 -8.77 17.85 19.30
N ALA A 104 -9.31 17.17 20.31
CA ALA A 104 -10.43 16.26 20.14
C ALA A 104 -11.77 17.04 20.12
N PRO A 105 -12.64 16.84 19.11
CA PRO A 105 -14.00 17.37 19.19
C PRO A 105 -14.66 16.87 20.47
N SER A 106 -15.33 17.75 21.22
CA SER A 106 -15.87 17.43 22.56
C SER A 106 -16.75 16.17 22.56
N ALA A 107 -17.58 16.00 21.52
CA ALA A 107 -18.44 14.82 21.33
C ALA A 107 -17.70 13.53 20.93
N ARG A 108 -16.40 13.61 20.60
CA ARG A 108 -15.55 12.53 20.07
C ARG A 108 -14.38 12.17 20.98
N ARG A 109 -14.21 12.86 22.11
CA ARG A 109 -13.14 12.55 23.09
C ARG A 109 -13.14 11.08 23.52
N PRO A 110 -14.30 10.45 23.84
CA PRO A 110 -14.33 9.04 24.21
C PRO A 110 -13.86 8.11 23.09
N HIS A 111 -14.19 8.41 21.82
CA HIS A 111 -13.76 7.64 20.66
C HIS A 111 -12.24 7.67 20.49
N LEU A 112 -11.65 8.86 20.58
CA LEU A 112 -10.21 9.05 20.42
C LEU A 112 -9.43 8.44 21.58
N ARG A 113 -9.90 8.61 22.82
CA ARG A 113 -9.28 7.97 23.97
C ARG A 113 -9.27 6.44 23.82
N ARG A 114 -10.42 5.86 23.44
CA ARG A 114 -10.53 4.42 23.17
C ARG A 114 -9.56 3.95 22.10
N LEU A 115 -9.46 4.66 20.99
CA LEU A 115 -8.53 4.32 19.91
C LEU A 115 -7.11 4.15 20.43
N PHE A 116 -6.63 5.07 21.26
CA PHE A 116 -5.25 5.04 21.76
C PHE A 116 -5.05 4.05 22.92
N GLU A 117 -6.04 3.86 23.79
CA GLU A 117 -5.93 2.95 24.94
C GLU A 117 -6.19 1.49 24.57
N ASP A 118 -7.18 1.20 23.71
CA ASP A 118 -7.61 -0.18 23.44
C ASP A 118 -6.89 -0.79 22.23
N SER A 119 -6.25 0.02 21.39
CA SER A 119 -5.59 -0.50 20.18
C SER A 119 -4.19 -1.06 20.48
N PRO A 120 -3.77 -2.13 19.75
CA PRO A 120 -2.40 -2.60 19.78
C PRO A 120 -1.41 -1.49 19.38
N ALA A 121 -0.30 -1.37 20.11
CA ALA A 121 0.67 -0.29 19.88
C ALA A 121 1.20 -0.27 18.44
N GLU A 122 1.48 -1.43 17.84
CA GLU A 122 1.95 -1.53 16.46
C GLU A 122 0.92 -1.02 15.44
N PHE A 123 -0.38 -1.24 15.69
CA PHE A 123 -1.43 -0.68 14.84
C PHE A 123 -1.43 0.85 14.90
N VAL A 124 -1.35 1.43 16.11
CA VAL A 124 -1.30 2.87 16.31
C VAL A 124 -0.04 3.48 15.65
N ARG A 125 1.13 2.84 15.82
CA ARG A 125 2.37 3.27 15.16
C ARG A 125 2.22 3.32 13.65
N ARG A 126 1.75 2.24 13.03
CA ARG A 126 1.56 2.18 11.56
C ARG A 126 0.53 3.21 11.07
N PHE A 127 -0.55 3.40 11.80
CA PHE A 127 -1.55 4.43 11.52
C PHE A 127 -0.93 5.83 11.55
N LEU A 128 -0.17 6.16 12.59
CA LEU A 128 0.49 7.46 12.72
C LEU A 128 1.54 7.69 11.63
N VAL A 129 2.33 6.66 11.27
CA VAL A 129 3.27 6.72 10.14
C VAL A 129 2.54 7.03 8.83
N GLN A 130 1.41 6.36 8.58
CA GLN A 130 0.58 6.65 7.40
C GLN A 130 0.08 8.10 7.42
N MET A 131 -0.39 8.58 8.57
CA MET A 131 -0.86 9.97 8.72
C MET A 131 0.25 11.00 8.51
N ASN A 132 1.48 10.69 8.93
CA ASN A 132 2.62 11.60 8.77
C ASN A 132 3.02 11.78 7.29
N ARG A 133 2.69 10.82 6.41
CA ARG A 133 2.88 10.94 4.95
C ARG A 133 1.90 11.93 4.30
N LEU A 134 0.78 12.24 4.96
CA LEU A 134 -0.29 13.08 4.42
C LEU A 134 -0.15 14.57 4.78
N GLY A 135 0.83 14.95 5.60
CA GLY A 135 1.01 16.32 6.07
C GLY A 135 2.49 16.74 6.18
N PRO A 136 2.75 18.01 6.54
CA PRO A 136 4.11 18.48 6.77
C PRO A 136 4.82 17.68 7.88
N PRO A 137 6.14 17.49 7.76
CA PRO A 137 6.92 16.71 8.73
C PRO A 137 6.74 17.29 10.15
N GLY A 138 6.52 16.39 11.12
CA GLY A 138 6.37 16.75 12.54
C GLY A 138 5.04 17.40 12.91
N ARG A 139 4.07 17.56 11.98
CA ARG A 139 2.73 18.04 12.32
C ARG A 139 1.95 16.99 13.13
N VAL A 140 1.96 15.73 12.69
CA VAL A 140 1.27 14.63 13.39
C VAL A 140 1.86 14.41 14.79
N ARG A 141 3.20 14.44 14.92
CA ARG A 141 3.89 14.35 16.22
C ARG A 141 3.40 15.42 17.20
N ARG A 142 3.35 16.69 16.79
CA ARG A 142 2.87 17.79 17.64
C ARG A 142 1.40 17.65 18.01
N GLY A 143 0.57 17.23 17.06
CA GLY A 143 -0.85 17.02 17.31
C GLY A 143 -1.11 15.86 18.26
N LEU A 144 -0.39 14.74 18.11
CA LEU A 144 -0.44 13.61 19.04
C LEU A 144 -0.03 14.03 20.46
N ALA A 145 1.06 14.80 20.61
CA ALA A 145 1.49 15.29 21.92
C ALA A 145 0.43 16.14 22.62
N ARG A 146 -0.30 16.99 21.87
CA ARG A 146 -1.40 17.79 22.42
C ARG A 146 -2.62 16.93 22.77
N LEU A 147 -3.00 16.01 21.90
CA LEU A 147 -4.09 15.06 22.16
C LEU A 147 -3.79 14.18 23.36
N ALA A 148 -2.55 13.77 23.57
CA ALA A 148 -2.15 12.98 24.72
C ALA A 148 -2.43 13.71 26.04
N VAL A 149 -2.10 15.00 26.11
CA VAL A 149 -2.42 15.85 27.27
C VAL A 149 -3.93 16.07 27.40
N GLU A 150 -4.62 16.37 26.30
CA GLU A 150 -6.06 16.64 26.33
C GLU A 150 -6.90 15.42 26.71
N LEU A 151 -6.51 14.23 26.25
CA LEU A 151 -7.23 12.98 26.48
C LEU A 151 -6.74 12.24 27.73
N ASP A 152 -5.72 12.75 28.41
CA ASP A 152 -5.07 12.13 29.58
C ASP A 152 -4.61 10.70 29.27
N LEU A 153 -3.79 10.58 28.22
CA LEU A 153 -3.25 9.29 27.76
C LEU A 153 -2.01 8.88 28.57
N PRO A 154 -1.79 7.57 28.81
CA PRO A 154 -0.60 7.07 29.50
C PRO A 154 0.71 7.45 28.78
N SER A 155 1.65 8.05 29.53
CA SER A 155 2.88 8.61 28.96
C SER A 155 3.82 7.55 28.37
N ASP A 156 3.84 6.34 28.94
CA ASP A 156 4.58 5.19 28.44
C ASP A 156 4.16 4.80 27.01
N ARG A 157 2.85 4.73 26.77
CA ARG A 157 2.29 4.45 25.43
C ARG A 157 2.56 5.57 24.44
N VAL A 158 2.42 6.81 24.88
CA VAL A 158 2.66 7.97 24.01
C VAL A 158 4.13 8.02 23.57
N ASN A 159 5.07 7.78 24.48
CA ASN A 159 6.49 7.71 24.17
C ASN A 159 6.80 6.60 23.15
N GLU A 160 6.13 5.46 23.27
CA GLU A 160 6.24 4.34 22.34
C GLU A 160 5.89 4.77 20.90
N TRP A 161 4.84 5.57 20.72
CA TRP A 161 4.40 6.03 19.40
C TRP A 161 5.21 7.21 18.87
N MET A 162 5.68 8.10 19.74
CA MET A 162 6.49 9.27 19.37
C MET A 162 7.84 8.91 18.75
N ASN A 163 8.32 7.68 18.96
CA ASN A 163 9.52 7.18 18.28
C ASN A 163 9.27 6.82 16.80
N ALA A 164 8.01 6.67 16.38
CA ALA A 164 7.62 6.25 15.02
C ALA A 164 7.24 7.41 14.07
N VAL A 165 6.94 8.59 14.60
CA VAL A 165 6.48 9.79 13.84
C VAL A 165 7.21 11.03 14.25
#